data_AF-A0A8T1EWB7-F1
#
_entry.id   AF-A0A8T1EWB7-F1
#
_cell.length_a   1.000
_cell.length_b   1.000
_cell.length_c   1.000
_cell.angle_alpha   90.00
_cell.angle_beta   90.00
_cell.angle_gamma   90.00
#
_symmetry.space_group_name_H-M   'P 1'
#
loop_
_entity.id
_entity.type
_entity.pdbx_description
1 polymer ?
#
loop_
_entity_poly.entity_id
_entity_poly.type
_entity_poly.pdbx_seq_one_letter_code
_entity_poly.pdbx_strand_id
1 'polypeptide(L)' 'MANGMQSLKLSNFKEPLTSIACTTAKQKRMSYKLHNRRRKACFDRLMSYVCYVGVETTRGNRYFQLIQDEASRY' A
#
# COMPACT_ATOMS: atom_id res chain seq x y z
N MET A 1 29.55 -19.45 24.35
CA MET A 1 29.27 -17.99 24.40
C MET A 1 27.76 -17.80 24.52
N ALA A 2 27.23 -17.66 25.73
CA ALA A 2 25.80 -17.44 25.96
C ALA A 2 25.57 -16.62 27.24
N ASN A 3 26.18 -15.42 27.30
CA ASN A 3 26.01 -14.48 28.42
C ASN A 3 25.20 -13.24 28.00
N GLY A 4 24.11 -13.43 27.26
CA GLY A 4 23.26 -12.33 26.79
C GLY A 4 22.02 -12.05 27.64
N MET A 5 21.56 -13.02 28.43
CA MET A 5 20.25 -12.94 29.10
C MET A 5 20.30 -12.58 30.59
N GLN A 6 21.50 -12.47 31.20
CA GLN A 6 21.64 -12.23 32.65
C GLN A 6 21.40 -10.77 33.09
N SER A 7 21.24 -9.83 32.14
CA SER A 7 21.05 -8.39 32.42
C SER A 7 19.58 -7.93 32.34
N LEU A 8 18.67 -8.82 31.92
CA LEU A 8 17.27 -8.45 31.74
C LEU A 8 16.52 -8.52 33.09
N LYS A 9 16.51 -7.40 33.81
CA LYS A 9 15.69 -7.23 35.02
C LYS A 9 14.20 -7.17 34.65
N LEU A 10 13.33 -7.70 35.51
CA LEU A 10 11.87 -7.67 35.33
C LEU A 10 11.33 -6.23 35.19
N SER A 11 12.05 -5.24 35.71
CA SER A 11 11.82 -3.81 35.53
C SER A 11 11.93 -3.33 34.08
N ASN A 12 12.70 -4.02 33.23
CA ASN A 12 12.87 -3.69 31.81
C ASN A 12 11.64 -4.05 30.97
N PHE A 13 10.69 -4.79 31.54
CA PHE A 13 9.42 -5.18 30.92
C PHE A 13 8.23 -4.36 31.46
N LYS A 14 8.49 -3.29 32.24
CA LYS A 14 7.43 -2.38 32.70
C LYS A 14 6.79 -1.60 31.56
N GLU A 15 7.54 -1.32 30.51
CA GLU A 15 7.00 -0.75 29.28
C GLU A 15 6.59 -1.88 28.34
N PRO A 16 5.42 -1.78 27.67
CA PRO A 16 5.01 -2.81 26.73
C PRO A 16 6.06 -2.93 25.64
N LEU A 17 6.76 -4.08 25.61
CA LEU A 17 7.69 -4.40 24.54
C LEU A 17 6.92 -4.45 23.22
N THR A 18 6.97 -3.36 22.47
CA THR A 18 6.45 -3.36 21.11
C THR A 18 7.42 -4.16 20.26
N SER A 19 7.07 -5.43 20.02
CA SER A 19 7.79 -6.27 19.07
C SER A 19 8.02 -5.51 17.77
N ILE A 20 9.21 -5.64 17.18
CA ILE A 20 9.54 -5.07 15.86
C ILE A 20 8.49 -5.50 14.82
N ALA A 21 7.94 -6.71 14.94
CA ALA A 21 6.86 -7.18 14.10
C ALA A 21 5.57 -6.35 14.31
N CYS A 22 5.23 -6.03 15.56
CA CYS A 22 4.06 -5.21 15.90
C CYS A 22 4.22 -3.76 15.42
N THR A 23 5.41 -3.16 15.57
CA THR A 23 5.68 -1.79 15.07
C THR A 23 5.64 -1.76 13.55
N THR A 24 6.25 -2.74 12.87
CA THR A 24 6.21 -2.86 11.41
C THR A 24 4.79 -3.07 10.89
N ALA A 25 4.01 -3.94 11.53
CA ALA A 25 2.60 -4.16 11.18
C ALA A 25 1.75 -2.90 11.39
N LYS A 26 1.98 -2.16 12.48
CA LYS A 26 1.32 -0.88 12.75
C LYS A 26 1.68 0.16 11.70
N GLN A 27 2.94 0.28 11.32
CA GLN A 27 3.40 1.20 10.28
C GLN A 27 2.79 0.88 8.91
N LYS A 28 2.77 -0.40 8.50
CA LYS A 28 2.08 -0.84 7.28
C LYS A 28 0.59 -0.49 7.30
N ARG A 29 -0.11 -0.72 8.42
CA ARG A 29 -1.53 -0.33 8.56
C ARG A 29 -1.75 1.18 8.44
N MET A 30 -0.81 1.98 8.95
CA MET A 30 -0.90 3.44 8.86
C MET A 30 -0.61 3.97 7.45
N SER A 31 0.27 3.32 6.68
CA SER A 31 0.56 3.76 5.30
C SER A 31 -0.63 3.58 4.36
N TYR A 32 -1.46 2.54 4.55
CA TYR A 32 -2.67 2.33 3.74
C TYR A 32 -3.77 3.36 4.01
N LYS A 33 -3.80 3.98 5.20
CA LYS A 33 -4.81 5.01 5.53
C LYS A 33 -4.58 6.35 4.84
N LEU A 34 -3.41 6.55 4.25
CA LEU A 34 -3.07 7.74 3.48
C LEU A 34 -3.72 7.66 2.10
N HIS A 35 -5.03 7.90 2.05
CA HIS A 35 -5.72 8.17 0.80
C HIS A 35 -5.68 9.66 0.50
N ASN A 36 -5.14 10.00 -0.67
CA ASN A 36 -5.24 11.36 -1.19
C ASN A 36 -6.72 11.72 -1.38
N ARG A 37 -7.07 12.97 -1.05
CA ARG A 37 -8.42 13.47 -1.25
C ARG A 37 -8.75 13.46 -2.75
N ARG A 38 -9.90 12.90 -3.10
CA ARG A 38 -10.42 12.88 -4.47
C ARG A 38 -10.55 14.30 -5.02
N ARG A 39 -10.11 14.53 -6.27
CA ARG A 39 -10.37 15.78 -6.99
C ARG A 39 -11.87 15.94 -7.30
N LYS A 40 -12.34 17.18 -7.29
CA LYS A 40 -13.75 17.53 -7.53
C LYS A 40 -14.01 18.02 -8.97
N ALA A 41 -13.01 18.59 -9.61
CA ALA A 41 -13.10 19.11 -10.97
C ALA A 41 -12.75 18.02 -11.98
N CYS A 42 -13.53 17.91 -13.06
CA CYS A 42 -13.24 17.02 -14.17
C CYS A 42 -11.90 17.37 -14.81
N PHE A 43 -11.17 16.36 -15.28
CA PHE A 43 -9.88 16.46 -15.95
C PHE A 43 -8.71 17.00 -15.09
N ASP A 44 -8.96 17.26 -13.80
CA ASP A 44 -7.92 17.67 -12.85
C ASP A 44 -6.94 16.52 -12.53
N ARG A 45 -7.41 15.28 -12.65
CA ARG A 45 -6.55 14.09 -12.54
C ARG A 45 -7.06 12.93 -13.38
N LEU A 46 -6.28 12.58 -14.40
CA LEU A 46 -6.46 11.37 -15.21
C LEU A 46 -5.60 10.24 -14.66
N MET A 47 -6.21 9.07 -14.48
CA MET A 47 -5.54 7.81 -14.19
C MET A 47 -5.48 7.02 -15.49
N SER A 48 -4.32 6.44 -15.81
CA SER A 48 -4.20 5.55 -16.95
C SER A 48 -3.52 4.24 -16.55
N TYR A 49 -3.91 3.16 -17.21
CA TYR A 49 -3.31 1.86 -17.01
C TYR A 49 -3.34 1.07 -18.30
N VAL A 50 -2.30 0.25 -18.53
CA VAL A 50 -2.24 -0.67 -19.66
C VAL A 50 -2.56 -2.07 -19.16
N CYS A 51 -3.69 -2.61 -19.61
CA CYS A 51 -4.17 -3.92 -19.21
C CYS A 51 -3.85 -4.95 -20.29
N TYR A 52 -3.38 -6.13 -19.88
CA TYR A 52 -3.28 -7.29 -20.76
C TYR A 52 -4.63 -8.00 -20.86
N VAL A 53 -5.06 -8.31 -22.08
CA VAL A 53 -6.38 -8.91 -22.37
C VAL A 53 -6.40 -10.41 -22.10
N GLY A 54 -5.25 -11.08 -22.06
CA GLY A 54 -5.16 -12.55 -21.92
C GLY A 54 -5.39 -13.31 -23.22
N VAL A 55 -6.05 -12.69 -24.21
CA VAL A 55 -6.29 -13.24 -25.54
C VAL A 55 -5.96 -12.19 -26.60
N GLU A 56 -5.67 -12.67 -27.80
CA GLU A 56 -5.48 -11.81 -28.96
C GLU A 56 -6.86 -11.36 -29.47
N THR A 57 -7.10 -10.05 -29.47
CA THR A 57 -8.34 -9.48 -30.00
C THR A 57 -8.43 -9.71 -31.51
N THR A 58 -9.61 -9.53 -32.10
CA THR A 58 -9.85 -9.67 -33.55
C THR A 58 -8.96 -8.80 -34.43
N ARG A 59 -8.35 -7.74 -33.86
CA ARG A 59 -7.39 -6.86 -34.54
C ARG A 59 -5.92 -7.17 -34.24
N GLY A 60 -5.62 -8.27 -33.53
CA GLY A 60 -4.26 -8.64 -33.14
C GLY A 60 -3.74 -7.94 -31.88
N ASN A 61 -4.53 -7.07 -31.24
CA ASN A 61 -4.09 -6.39 -30.02
C ASN A 61 -4.21 -7.32 -28.81
N ARG A 62 -3.20 -7.31 -27.94
CA ARG A 62 -3.15 -8.09 -26.70
C ARG A 62 -3.26 -7.22 -25.44
N TYR A 63 -3.23 -5.90 -25.62
CA TYR A 63 -3.30 -4.92 -24.54
C TYR A 63 -4.34 -3.86 -24.88
N PHE A 64 -4.95 -3.27 -23.86
CA PHE A 64 -5.76 -2.07 -23.98
C PHE A 64 -5.31 -1.03 -22.97
N GLN A 65 -5.48 0.24 -23.32
CA GLN A 65 -5.24 1.35 -22.40
C GLN A 65 -6.57 1.77 -21.79
N LEU A 66 -6.66 1.68 -20.46
CA LEU A 66 -7.72 2.30 -19.70
C LEU A 66 -7.28 3.72 -19.34
N ILE A 67 -8.16 4.69 -19.59
CA ILE A 67 -8.00 6.06 -19.13
C ILE A 67 -9.28 6.39 -18.36
N GLN A 68 -9.12 6.90 -17.14
CA GLN A 68 -10.23 7.27 -16.28
C GLN A 68 -9.98 8.61 -15.59
N ASP A 69 -10.95 9.51 -15.62
CA ASP A 69 -10.96 10.74 -14.84
C ASP A 69 -11.37 10.47 -13.37
N GLU A 70 -10.60 11.00 -12.42
CA GLU A 70 -10.85 10.77 -11.00
C GLU A 70 -12.16 11.42 -10.52
N ALA A 71 -12.49 12.61 -11.02
CA ALA A 71 -13.65 13.37 -10.56
C ALA A 71 -14.95 12.83 -11.15
N SER A 72 -15.01 12.64 -12.46
CA SER A 72 -16.21 12.21 -13.18
C SER A 72 -16.39 10.70 -13.29
N ARG A 73 -15.31 9.93 -13.12
CA ARG A 73 -15.25 8.46 -13.28
C ARG A 73 -15.49 7.93 -14.69
N TYR A 74 -15.57 8.82 -15.68
CA TYR A 74 -15.51 8.47 -17.10
C TYR A 74 -14.13 7.98 -17.50
#